data_AF-A0A1H1L414-F1
#
_entry.id   AF-A0A1H1L414-F1
#
_cell.length_a   1.000
_cell.length_b   1.000
_cell.length_c   1.000
_cell.angle_alpha   90.00
_cell.angle_beta   90.00
_cell.angle_gamma   90.00
#
_symmetry.space_group_name_H-M   'P 1'
#
loop_
_entity.id
_entity.type
_entity.pdbx_description
1 polymer ?
#
loop_
_entity_poly.entity_id
_entity_poly.type
_entity_poly.pdbx_seq_one_letter_code
_entity_poly.pdbx_strand_id
1 'polypeptide(L)'
;MLLNEKFIYFELHKTGCTHTRDILKKIPGLDHQVIGKHLGYEAVPEVFKKDFENKVKIGNIRNPWEWYISLWAFGCKGKGMLYKQLTSKTYLFSINGVKSIIKNAIKLNDPFERVSLIDWNKLYSNQDNPENFRKWLNIILNNSNLDLGEGYKNSPVSHEIGLLTFRFSKLYTYDGKKRLQKIQDYQELCNYVAKANFIDVILKNEELHEHLLENSPQLGIDKWELKNILNGFHRNTNSSGWSKDLKFYDLETYELVKNKERLIIQKYEYEYNY
;
A
#
# COMPACT_ATOMS: atom_id res chain seq x y z
N MET A 1 5.19 -1.67 11.43
CA MET A 1 6.61 -1.37 11.59
C MET A 1 7.11 -2.21 12.74
N LEU A 2 8.07 -3.08 12.44
CA LEU A 2 8.78 -3.92 13.41
C LEU A 2 10.21 -3.40 13.49
N LEU A 3 10.70 -3.20 14.71
CA LEU A 3 12.01 -2.65 14.99
C LEU A 3 12.82 -3.69 15.76
N ASN A 4 14.09 -3.85 15.41
CA ASN A 4 15.10 -4.46 16.26
C ASN A 4 16.47 -3.85 15.96
N GLU A 5 17.49 -4.33 16.66
CA GLU A 5 18.86 -3.83 16.52
C GLU A 5 19.48 -4.05 15.14
N LYS A 6 19.05 -5.05 14.37
CA LYS A 6 19.62 -5.39 13.04
C LYS A 6 18.85 -4.75 11.89
N PHE A 7 17.53 -4.70 11.97
CA PHE A 7 16.66 -4.29 10.88
C PHE A 7 15.42 -3.53 11.33
N ILE A 8 14.87 -2.76 10.40
CA ILE A 8 13.58 -2.09 10.50
C ILE A 8 12.69 -2.60 9.36
N TYR A 9 11.56 -3.20 9.71
CA TYR A 9 10.59 -3.67 8.74
C TYR A 9 9.42 -2.69 8.62
N PHE A 10 9.27 -2.10 7.44
CA PHE A 10 8.21 -1.17 7.04
C PHE A 10 7.06 -1.92 6.38
N GLU A 11 5.82 -1.55 6.71
CA GLU A 11 4.63 -2.29 6.28
C GLU A 11 3.83 -1.51 5.24
N LEU A 12 3.90 -1.92 3.97
CA LEU A 12 2.93 -1.45 2.98
C LEU A 12 1.54 -2.06 3.19
N HIS A 13 0.51 -1.31 2.81
CA HIS A 13 -0.87 -1.76 2.90
C HIS A 13 -1.07 -2.98 2.01
N LYS A 14 -1.69 -4.06 2.51
CA LYS A 14 -2.16 -5.20 1.69
C LYS A 14 -1.08 -5.98 0.93
N THR A 15 0.17 -5.91 1.36
CA THR A 15 1.31 -6.66 0.79
C THR A 15 1.75 -7.84 1.67
N GLY A 16 0.81 -8.54 2.30
CA GLY A 16 1.13 -9.69 3.18
C GLY A 16 1.83 -9.33 4.50
N CYS A 17 1.86 -8.05 4.88
CA CYS A 17 2.75 -7.55 5.93
C CYS A 17 2.55 -8.15 7.33
N THR A 18 1.35 -8.65 7.63
CA THR A 18 1.11 -9.35 8.91
C THR A 18 1.84 -10.69 8.93
N HIS A 19 1.79 -11.45 7.84
CA HIS A 19 2.52 -12.71 7.70
C HIS A 19 4.03 -12.50 7.81
N THR A 20 4.57 -11.53 7.07
CA THR A 20 6.00 -11.18 7.13
C THR A 20 6.41 -10.77 8.53
N ARG A 21 5.63 -9.89 9.20
CA ARG A 21 5.93 -9.50 10.59
C ARG A 21 5.93 -10.69 11.53
N ASP A 22 4.98 -11.61 11.39
CA ASP A 22 4.85 -12.75 12.28
C ASP A 22 6.02 -13.74 12.09
N ILE A 23 6.52 -13.91 10.86
CA ILE A 23 7.77 -14.64 10.58
C ILE A 23 8.97 -13.93 11.20
N LEU A 24 9.14 -12.63 10.94
CA LEU A 24 10.30 -11.87 11.41
C LEU A 24 10.40 -11.83 12.94
N LYS A 25 9.25 -11.85 13.65
CA LYS A 25 9.19 -11.95 15.12
C LYS A 25 9.68 -13.29 15.69
N LYS A 26 9.80 -14.32 14.86
CA LYS A 26 10.24 -15.66 15.28
C LYS A 26 11.74 -15.85 15.11
N ILE A 27 12.46 -14.86 14.57
CA ILE A 27 13.92 -14.90 14.48
C ILE A 27 14.47 -14.88 15.92
N PRO A 28 15.21 -15.91 16.34
CA PRO A 28 15.71 -16.01 17.71
C PRO A 28 16.84 -15.01 17.95
N GLY A 29 17.02 -14.65 19.22
CA GLY A 29 18.10 -13.74 19.65
C GLY A 29 17.88 -12.28 19.25
N LEU A 30 16.70 -11.91 18.76
CA LEU A 30 16.34 -10.53 18.45
C LEU A 30 15.16 -10.07 19.30
N ASP A 31 15.37 -8.99 20.05
CA ASP A 31 14.27 -8.30 20.71
C ASP A 31 13.54 -7.42 19.70
N HIS A 32 12.23 -7.61 19.61
CA HIS A 32 11.41 -6.93 18.62
C HIS A 32 10.41 -5.98 19.27
N GLN A 33 10.31 -4.77 18.72
CA GLN A 33 9.28 -3.80 19.07
C GLN A 33 8.34 -3.57 17.89
N VAL A 34 7.03 -3.57 18.15
CA VAL A 34 6.01 -3.15 17.17
C VAL A 34 5.43 -1.82 17.60
N ILE A 35 5.61 -0.78 16.79
CA ILE A 35 5.17 0.58 17.12
C ILE A 35 3.92 1.04 16.35
N GLY A 36 3.46 0.26 15.36
CA GLY A 36 2.26 0.58 14.59
C GLY A 36 2.27 -0.10 13.21
N LYS A 37 1.32 0.27 12.34
CA LYS A 37 1.19 -0.24 10.97
C LYS A 37 1.22 0.91 9.97
N HIS A 38 1.74 0.66 8.77
CA HIS A 38 1.74 1.63 7.67
C HIS A 38 2.34 2.99 8.03
N LEU A 39 3.48 2.91 8.72
CA LEU A 39 4.28 4.04 9.19
C LEU A 39 5.50 4.21 8.29
N GLY A 40 5.82 5.46 7.95
CA GLY A 40 7.03 5.85 7.21
C GLY A 40 8.18 6.25 8.14
N TYR A 41 9.27 6.76 7.56
CA TYR A 41 10.49 7.14 8.26
C TYR A 41 10.25 8.11 9.43
N GLU A 42 9.32 9.05 9.29
CA GLU A 42 9.06 10.09 10.30
C GLU A 42 8.62 9.50 11.65
N ALA A 43 8.00 8.32 11.62
CA ALA A 43 7.51 7.62 12.80
C ALA A 43 8.53 6.66 13.42
N VAL A 44 9.73 6.52 12.83
CA VAL A 44 10.82 5.75 13.45
C VAL A 44 11.24 6.44 14.75
N PRO A 45 11.37 5.73 15.89
CA PRO A 45 11.78 6.35 17.15
C PRO A 45 13.21 6.90 17.06
N GLU A 46 13.50 7.99 17.76
CA GLU A 46 14.80 8.68 17.68
C GLU A 46 16.00 7.77 18.00
N VAL A 47 15.84 6.81 18.92
CA VAL A 47 16.88 5.81 19.23
C VAL A 47 17.24 4.94 18.01
N PHE A 48 16.27 4.59 17.18
CA PHE A 48 16.48 3.84 15.94
C PHE A 48 16.91 4.74 14.78
N LYS A 49 16.48 6.01 14.76
CA LYS A 49 16.89 6.98 13.73
C LYS A 49 18.38 7.30 13.76
N LYS A 50 18.99 7.40 14.95
CA LYS A 50 20.43 7.68 15.12
C LYS A 50 21.33 6.66 14.44
N ASP A 51 20.86 5.42 14.32
CA ASP A 51 21.57 4.30 13.71
C ASP A 51 20.83 3.77 12.47
N PHE A 52 19.99 4.61 11.84
CA PHE A 52 19.10 4.17 10.76
C PHE A 52 19.86 3.62 9.56
N GLU A 53 20.96 4.27 9.19
CA GLU A 53 21.76 3.92 8.02
C GLU A 53 22.45 2.55 8.15
N ASN A 54 22.79 2.13 9.38
CA ASN A 54 23.44 0.85 9.63
C ASN A 54 22.45 -0.32 9.81
N LYS A 55 21.14 -0.03 9.92
CA LYS A 55 20.11 -1.04 9.98
C LYS A 55 19.66 -1.42 8.58
N VAL A 56 19.25 -2.67 8.41
CA VAL A 56 18.63 -3.11 7.16
C VAL A 56 17.17 -2.66 7.14
N LYS A 57 16.76 -1.91 6.14
CA LYS A 57 15.38 -1.46 5.94
C LYS A 57 14.70 -2.44 5.01
N ILE A 58 13.66 -3.10 5.51
CA ILE A 58 12.94 -4.14 4.80
C ILE A 58 11.53 -3.64 4.49
N GLY A 59 11.06 -3.89 3.27
CA GLY A 59 9.69 -3.63 2.87
C GLY A 59 9.12 -4.81 2.10
N ASN A 60 7.80 -4.92 2.05
CA ASN A 60 7.13 -5.77 1.06
C ASN A 60 6.72 -4.96 -0.16
N ILE A 61 6.61 -5.62 -1.30
CA ILE A 61 5.86 -5.14 -2.45
C ILE A 61 4.92 -6.25 -2.92
N ARG A 62 3.90 -5.89 -3.70
CA ARG A 62 3.02 -6.85 -4.34
C ARG A 62 2.82 -6.48 -5.80
N ASN A 63 2.65 -7.49 -6.64
CA ASN A 63 2.18 -7.33 -8.01
C ASN A 63 0.95 -6.38 -8.02
N PRO A 64 1.02 -5.22 -8.70
CA PRO A 64 -0.03 -4.19 -8.61
C PRO A 64 -1.43 -4.66 -9.01
N TRP A 65 -1.54 -5.58 -9.98
CA TRP A 65 -2.82 -6.12 -10.41
C TRP A 65 -3.45 -6.98 -9.30
N GLU A 66 -2.69 -7.88 -8.69
CA GLU A 66 -3.18 -8.65 -7.54
C GLU A 66 -3.43 -7.77 -6.31
N TRP A 67 -2.66 -6.69 -6.19
CA TRP A 67 -2.72 -5.81 -5.04
C TRP A 67 -4.05 -5.06 -4.98
N TYR A 68 -4.53 -4.55 -6.13
CA TYR A 68 -5.87 -3.96 -6.22
C TYR A 68 -6.98 -4.96 -5.91
N ILE A 69 -6.91 -6.19 -6.43
CA ILE A 69 -7.87 -7.25 -6.11
C ILE A 69 -7.89 -7.51 -4.60
N SER A 70 -6.71 -7.63 -3.98
CA SER A 70 -6.60 -7.87 -2.54
C SER A 70 -7.14 -6.72 -1.69
N LEU A 71 -6.91 -5.48 -2.13
CA LEU A 71 -7.40 -4.27 -1.48
C LEU A 71 -8.93 -4.19 -1.56
N TRP A 72 -9.50 -4.40 -2.75
CA TRP A 72 -10.95 -4.39 -2.96
C TRP A 72 -11.65 -5.53 -2.24
N ALA A 73 -11.18 -6.77 -2.39
CA ALA A 73 -11.77 -7.94 -1.73
C ALA A 73 -11.73 -7.84 -0.20
N PHE A 74 -10.72 -7.16 0.37
CA PHE A 74 -10.70 -6.85 1.80
C PHE A 74 -11.80 -5.85 2.19
N GLY A 75 -12.07 -4.88 1.33
CA GLY A 75 -13.20 -3.96 1.46
C GLY A 75 -14.56 -4.66 1.35
N CYS A 76 -14.72 -5.63 0.45
CA CYS A 76 -15.94 -6.44 0.36
C CYS A 76 -16.27 -7.19 1.66
N LYS A 77 -15.27 -7.43 2.52
CA LYS A 77 -15.44 -8.02 3.86
C LYS A 77 -15.78 -6.98 4.93
N GLY A 78 -16.07 -5.73 4.55
CA GLY A 78 -16.31 -4.61 5.44
C GLY A 78 -15.05 -4.10 6.16
N LYS A 79 -13.86 -4.39 5.64
CA LYS A 79 -12.58 -4.13 6.32
C LYS A 79 -11.70 -3.13 5.57
N GLY A 80 -10.82 -2.48 6.32
CA GLY A 80 -9.81 -1.56 5.79
C GLY A 80 -10.26 -0.10 5.78
N MET A 81 -9.29 0.81 5.90
CA MET A 81 -9.56 2.24 5.98
C MET A 81 -10.13 2.80 4.69
N LEU A 82 -9.71 2.30 3.52
CA LEU A 82 -10.27 2.71 2.24
C LEU A 82 -11.77 2.40 2.13
N TYR A 83 -12.18 1.18 2.48
CA TYR A 83 -13.60 0.82 2.52
C TYR A 83 -14.37 1.77 3.43
N LYS A 84 -13.90 1.97 4.67
CA LYS A 84 -14.54 2.87 5.64
C LYS A 84 -14.64 4.30 5.12
N GLN A 85 -13.58 4.82 4.49
CA GLN A 85 -13.53 6.15 3.90
C GLN A 85 -14.61 6.31 2.81
N LEU A 86 -14.78 5.30 1.96
CA LEU A 86 -15.68 5.35 0.82
C LEU A 86 -17.15 5.05 1.17
N THR A 87 -17.41 4.17 2.14
CA THR A 87 -18.79 3.74 2.48
C THR A 87 -19.42 4.50 3.64
N SER A 88 -18.62 5.11 4.52
CA SER A 88 -19.18 5.85 5.64
C SER A 88 -19.66 7.23 5.19
N LYS A 89 -20.96 7.50 5.35
CA LYS A 89 -21.53 8.86 5.20
C LYS A 89 -20.92 9.86 6.21
N THR A 90 -20.26 9.35 7.26
CA THR A 90 -19.89 10.08 8.49
C THR A 90 -18.44 10.56 8.54
N TYR A 91 -17.52 10.02 7.72
CA TYR A 91 -16.11 10.48 7.75
C TYR A 91 -15.90 11.88 7.13
N LEU A 92 -16.92 12.40 6.44
CA LEU A 92 -17.02 13.80 6.01
C LEU A 92 -17.11 14.80 7.18
N PHE A 93 -17.46 14.34 8.40
CA PHE A 93 -17.66 15.22 9.56
C PHE A 93 -16.59 15.10 10.66
N SER A 94 -15.57 14.25 10.49
CA SER A 94 -14.67 13.88 11.59
C SER A 94 -13.18 14.12 11.31
N ILE A 95 -12.81 15.26 10.71
CA ILE A 95 -11.49 15.86 10.92
C ILE A 95 -11.62 17.39 10.86
N ASN A 96 -12.17 17.98 11.94
CA ASN A 96 -11.91 19.33 12.48
C ASN A 96 -13.16 19.89 13.16
N GLY A 97 -13.14 19.90 14.50
CA GLY A 97 -13.87 20.88 15.31
C GLY A 97 -15.39 20.92 15.15
N VAL A 98 -16.10 20.29 16.10
CA VAL A 98 -17.56 20.29 16.29
C VAL A 98 -18.15 21.67 16.63
N LYS A 99 -17.70 22.79 16.04
CA LYS A 99 -18.26 24.13 16.35
C LYS A 99 -18.47 25.12 15.20
N SER A 100 -18.29 24.77 13.92
CA SER A 100 -18.36 25.80 12.84
C SER A 100 -19.41 25.61 11.73
N ILE A 101 -20.00 24.42 11.53
CA ILE A 101 -20.63 24.10 10.22
C ILE A 101 -22.08 24.61 10.03
N ILE A 102 -22.74 25.19 11.05
CA ILE A 102 -24.11 25.70 10.83
C ILE A 102 -24.14 27.03 10.03
N LYS A 103 -23.01 27.71 9.80
CA LYS A 103 -23.03 29.06 9.19
C LYS A 103 -22.73 29.17 7.69
N ASN A 104 -22.29 28.12 7.01
CA ASN A 104 -21.89 28.21 5.59
C ASN A 104 -22.67 27.27 4.65
N ALA A 105 -23.95 27.00 4.96
CA ALA A 105 -24.86 26.26 4.08
C ALA A 105 -25.22 27.00 2.76
N ILE A 106 -24.54 28.09 2.44
CA ILE A 106 -24.78 28.87 1.20
C ILE A 106 -23.43 29.27 0.62
N LYS A 107 -22.75 28.33 -0.04
CA LYS A 107 -21.89 28.60 -1.19
C LYS A 107 -21.71 27.30 -1.99
N LEU A 108 -22.55 27.21 -3.01
CA LEU A 108 -22.61 26.19 -4.05
C LEU A 108 -21.31 26.14 -4.90
N ASN A 109 -21.16 25.01 -5.60
CA ASN A 109 -20.07 24.57 -6.48
C ASN A 109 -18.89 23.83 -5.83
N ASP A 110 -19.17 22.91 -4.91
CA ASP A 110 -18.17 21.94 -4.45
C ASP A 110 -18.26 20.66 -5.32
N PRO A 111 -17.17 20.13 -5.91
CA PRO A 111 -17.17 18.86 -6.65
C PRO A 111 -17.64 17.62 -5.85
N PHE A 112 -18.02 17.77 -4.58
CA PHE A 112 -18.60 16.72 -3.74
C PHE A 112 -19.95 16.19 -4.24
N GLU A 113 -20.73 16.96 -5.02
CA GLU A 113 -22.01 16.51 -5.57
C GLU A 113 -21.89 15.33 -6.55
N ARG A 114 -20.72 15.10 -7.17
CA ARG A 114 -20.53 13.96 -8.09
C ARG A 114 -20.15 12.66 -7.39
N VAL A 115 -19.50 12.73 -6.22
CA VAL A 115 -19.12 11.54 -5.44
C VAL A 115 -20.32 10.98 -4.66
N SER A 116 -21.33 11.82 -4.36
CA SER A 116 -22.54 11.41 -3.64
C SER A 116 -23.50 10.49 -4.41
N LEU A 117 -23.24 10.24 -5.71
CA LEU A 117 -24.03 9.33 -6.54
C LEU A 117 -23.46 7.91 -6.62
N ILE A 118 -22.23 7.70 -6.14
CA ILE A 118 -21.57 6.39 -6.22
C ILE A 118 -22.04 5.51 -5.07
N ASP A 119 -22.76 4.43 -5.39
CA ASP A 119 -23.14 3.42 -4.41
C ASP A 119 -21.96 2.48 -4.11
N TRP A 120 -21.08 2.93 -3.20
CA TRP A 120 -19.92 2.16 -2.77
C TRP A 120 -20.30 0.83 -2.12
N ASN A 121 -21.44 0.75 -1.42
CA ASN A 121 -21.89 -0.50 -0.81
C ASN A 121 -22.21 -1.54 -1.88
N LYS A 122 -22.82 -1.13 -3.00
CA LYS A 122 -23.04 -2.01 -4.15
C LYS A 122 -21.71 -2.49 -4.75
N LEU A 123 -20.72 -1.62 -4.92
CA LEU A 123 -19.40 -1.98 -5.45
C LEU A 123 -18.62 -2.94 -4.56
N TYR A 124 -18.89 -2.96 -3.25
CA TYR A 124 -18.28 -3.88 -2.29
C TYR A 124 -19.16 -5.09 -1.93
N SER A 125 -20.32 -5.26 -2.57
CA SER A 125 -21.32 -6.25 -2.14
C SER A 125 -20.92 -7.71 -2.35
N ASN A 126 -20.02 -7.99 -3.31
CA ASN A 126 -19.61 -9.36 -3.64
C ASN A 126 -18.14 -9.39 -4.09
N GLN A 127 -17.27 -10.07 -3.33
CA GLN A 127 -15.84 -10.22 -3.63
C GLN A 127 -15.55 -11.06 -4.89
N ASP A 128 -16.53 -11.80 -5.40
CA ASP A 128 -16.37 -12.69 -6.55
C ASP A 128 -17.00 -12.11 -7.83
N ASN A 129 -17.37 -10.82 -7.82
CA ASN A 129 -17.96 -10.12 -8.96
C ASN A 129 -16.91 -9.24 -9.69
N PRO A 130 -16.40 -9.67 -10.87
CA PRO A 130 -15.47 -8.89 -11.68
C PRO A 130 -15.98 -7.53 -12.14
N GLU A 131 -17.25 -7.41 -12.50
CA GLU A 131 -17.80 -6.13 -12.97
C GLU A 131 -17.78 -5.07 -11.88
N ASN A 132 -18.11 -5.45 -10.65
CA ASN A 132 -18.05 -4.55 -9.50
C ASN A 132 -16.59 -4.11 -9.23
N PHE A 133 -15.65 -5.04 -9.30
CA PHE A 133 -14.23 -4.75 -9.17
C PHE A 133 -13.75 -3.75 -10.26
N ARG A 134 -14.08 -3.99 -11.52
CA ARG A 134 -13.67 -3.13 -12.65
C ARG A 134 -14.25 -1.73 -12.53
N LYS A 135 -15.54 -1.60 -12.17
CA LYS A 135 -16.18 -0.30 -11.90
C LYS A 135 -15.52 0.43 -10.74
N TRP A 136 -15.26 -0.28 -9.64
CA TRP A 136 -14.56 0.25 -8.48
C TRP A 136 -13.16 0.76 -8.84
N LEU A 137 -12.40 -0.03 -9.59
CA LEU A 137 -11.03 0.28 -9.98
C LEU A 137 -10.98 1.50 -10.90
N ASN A 138 -11.86 1.55 -11.90
CA ASN A 138 -12.00 2.69 -12.80
C ASN A 138 -12.26 3.99 -12.03
N ILE A 139 -13.19 3.97 -11.06
CA ILE A 139 -13.49 5.15 -10.25
C ILE A 139 -12.27 5.59 -9.45
N ILE A 140 -11.59 4.67 -8.77
CA ILE A 140 -10.45 4.99 -7.91
C ILE A 140 -9.25 5.54 -8.70
N LEU A 141 -8.97 4.97 -9.87
CA LEU A 141 -7.78 5.32 -10.64
C LEU A 141 -7.97 6.51 -11.59
N ASN A 142 -9.21 6.77 -12.04
CA ASN A 142 -9.51 7.90 -12.94
C ASN A 142 -10.00 9.16 -12.22
N ASN A 143 -10.27 9.11 -10.91
CA ASN A 143 -10.75 10.26 -10.15
C ASN A 143 -9.78 10.69 -9.05
N SER A 144 -8.79 11.52 -9.42
CA SER A 144 -7.83 12.09 -8.47
C SER A 144 -8.48 13.00 -7.41
N ASN A 145 -9.68 13.53 -7.67
CA ASN A 145 -10.42 14.37 -6.73
C ASN A 145 -11.15 13.56 -5.64
N LEU A 146 -11.17 12.23 -5.75
CA LEU A 146 -11.76 11.36 -4.75
C LEU A 146 -10.85 11.30 -3.51
N ASP A 147 -11.44 11.56 -2.34
CA ASP A 147 -10.71 11.41 -1.09
C ASP A 147 -10.58 9.92 -0.71
N LEU A 148 -9.47 9.32 -1.14
CA LEU A 148 -9.07 7.96 -0.79
C LEU A 148 -8.39 7.87 0.59
N GLY A 149 -8.35 8.98 1.33
CA GLY A 149 -7.61 9.14 2.57
C GLY A 149 -6.11 9.36 2.35
N GLU A 150 -5.35 9.37 3.44
CA GLU A 150 -3.89 9.40 3.45
C GLU A 150 -3.24 10.62 2.75
N GLY A 151 -4.02 11.61 2.33
CA GLY A 151 -3.56 12.77 1.58
C GLY A 151 -3.43 12.54 0.08
N TYR A 152 -3.96 11.44 -0.48
CA TYR A 152 -3.88 11.13 -1.91
C TYR A 152 -4.44 12.26 -2.78
N LYS A 153 -5.67 12.70 -2.50
CA LYS A 153 -6.35 13.80 -3.19
C LYS A 153 -5.55 15.11 -3.19
N ASN A 154 -4.74 15.33 -2.16
CA ASN A 154 -3.97 16.57 -2.00
C ASN A 154 -2.60 16.51 -2.69
N SER A 155 -2.24 15.38 -3.30
CA SER A 155 -1.01 15.22 -4.05
C SER A 155 -1.21 15.74 -5.48
N PRO A 156 -0.44 16.74 -5.95
CA PRO A 156 -0.62 17.26 -7.30
C PRO A 156 -0.44 16.17 -8.37
N VAL A 157 0.54 15.28 -8.20
CA VAL A 157 0.79 14.14 -9.11
C VAL A 157 -0.28 13.02 -9.09
N SER A 158 -1.30 13.07 -8.22
CA SER A 158 -2.33 12.01 -8.09
C SER A 158 -3.19 11.80 -9.35
N HIS A 159 -3.18 12.74 -10.29
CA HIS A 159 -3.83 12.58 -11.59
C HIS A 159 -3.04 11.64 -12.53
N GLU A 160 -1.73 11.52 -12.35
CA GLU A 160 -0.85 10.70 -13.19
C GLU A 160 -0.55 9.31 -12.62
N ILE A 161 -0.63 9.15 -11.29
CA ILE A 161 -0.29 7.90 -10.60
C ILE A 161 -1.52 7.30 -9.94
N GLY A 162 -1.43 6.00 -9.62
CA GLY A 162 -2.42 5.30 -8.84
C GLY A 162 -2.13 5.33 -7.33
N LEU A 163 -3.10 4.81 -6.57
CA LEU A 163 -3.05 4.79 -5.12
C LEU A 163 -1.88 3.97 -4.56
N LEU A 164 -1.45 2.92 -5.26
CA LEU A 164 -0.40 2.03 -4.76
C LEU A 164 0.97 2.68 -4.88
N THR A 165 1.27 3.32 -6.02
CA THR A 165 2.46 4.16 -6.23
C THR A 165 2.50 5.30 -5.22
N PHE A 166 1.38 5.97 -4.98
CA PHE A 166 1.33 7.01 -3.94
C PHE A 166 1.69 6.45 -2.55
N ARG A 167 1.11 5.32 -2.14
CA ARG A 167 1.39 4.69 -0.84
C ARG A 167 2.84 4.21 -0.73
N PHE A 168 3.36 3.59 -1.79
CA PHE A 168 4.74 3.16 -1.90
C PHE A 168 5.69 4.35 -1.69
N SER A 169 5.53 5.40 -2.51
CA SER A 169 6.38 6.59 -2.42
C SER A 169 6.24 7.25 -1.05
N LYS A 170 5.02 7.34 -0.50
CA LYS A 170 4.80 7.98 0.80
C LYS A 170 5.50 7.25 1.94
N LEU A 171 5.48 5.91 1.94
CA LEU A 171 5.93 5.11 3.09
C LEU A 171 7.39 4.68 2.99
N TYR A 172 7.94 4.54 1.78
CA TYR A 172 9.30 4.02 1.56
C TYR A 172 10.31 5.09 1.16
N THR A 173 9.96 6.38 1.23
CA THR A 173 10.90 7.47 0.94
C THR A 173 11.03 8.46 2.09
N TYR A 174 12.19 9.10 2.21
CA TYR A 174 12.44 10.14 3.21
C TYR A 174 11.52 11.35 2.98
N ASP A 175 10.80 11.77 4.03
CA ASP A 175 9.81 12.86 4.00
C ASP A 175 8.64 12.64 3.00
N GLY A 176 8.31 11.38 2.68
CA GLY A 176 7.31 11.02 1.67
C GLY A 176 5.98 11.76 1.80
N LYS A 177 5.47 11.92 3.03
CA LYS A 177 4.22 12.65 3.30
C LYS A 177 4.29 14.11 2.87
N LYS A 178 5.41 14.78 3.11
CA LYS A 178 5.60 16.21 2.81
C LYS A 178 5.98 16.43 1.35
N ARG A 179 6.85 15.59 0.79
CA ARG A 179 7.37 15.76 -0.57
C ARG A 179 6.30 15.50 -1.63
N LEU A 180 5.44 14.50 -1.43
CA LEU A 180 4.35 14.22 -2.37
C LEU A 180 3.33 15.36 -2.53
N GLN A 181 3.21 16.26 -1.55
CA GLN A 181 2.36 17.46 -1.67
C GLN A 181 2.96 18.53 -2.59
N LYS A 182 4.24 18.41 -2.95
CA LYS A 182 4.96 19.38 -3.77
C LYS A 182 5.27 18.85 -5.17
N ILE A 183 5.33 17.53 -5.32
CA ILE A 183 5.64 16.88 -6.60
C ILE A 183 4.49 17.08 -7.58
N GLN A 184 4.80 17.73 -8.71
CA GLN A 184 3.81 18.16 -9.69
C GLN A 184 3.52 17.09 -10.74
N ASP A 185 4.56 16.38 -11.18
CA ASP A 185 4.49 15.46 -12.31
C ASP A 185 5.19 14.13 -12.02
N TYR A 186 4.99 13.18 -12.92
CA TYR A 186 5.56 11.84 -12.79
C TYR A 186 7.08 11.80 -12.88
N GLN A 187 7.71 12.66 -13.67
CA GLN A 187 9.16 12.65 -13.83
C GLN A 187 9.84 13.12 -12.53
N GLU A 188 9.29 14.16 -11.90
CA GLU A 188 9.72 14.61 -10.58
C GLU A 188 9.52 13.52 -9.52
N LEU A 189 8.40 12.78 -9.57
CA LEU A 189 8.18 11.63 -8.70
C LEU A 189 9.25 10.56 -8.87
N CYS A 190 9.55 10.15 -10.11
CA CYS A 190 10.59 9.17 -10.40
C CYS A 190 11.95 9.60 -9.87
N ASN A 191 12.34 10.86 -10.13
CA ASN A 191 13.59 11.43 -9.65
C ASN A 191 13.66 11.46 -8.11
N TYR A 192 12.55 11.79 -7.46
CA TYR A 192 12.45 11.78 -6.01
C TYR A 192 12.58 10.37 -5.44
N VAL A 193 11.80 9.41 -5.94
CA VAL A 193 11.83 8.02 -5.46
C VAL A 193 13.21 7.42 -5.67
N ALA A 194 13.85 7.63 -6.82
CA ALA A 194 15.19 7.13 -7.10
C ALA A 194 16.25 7.60 -6.09
N LYS A 195 16.09 8.81 -5.54
CA LYS A 195 17.03 9.41 -4.58
C LYS A 195 16.66 9.18 -3.11
N ALA A 196 15.37 9.12 -2.81
CA ALA A 196 14.87 9.17 -1.44
C ALA A 196 14.33 7.83 -0.95
N ASN A 197 14.18 6.82 -1.80
CA ASN A 197 13.77 5.48 -1.37
C ASN A 197 14.87 4.87 -0.48
N PHE A 198 14.48 4.47 0.73
CA PHE A 198 15.42 4.02 1.76
C PHE A 198 15.35 2.51 2.03
N ILE A 199 14.58 1.75 1.26
CA ILE A 199 14.41 0.32 1.50
C ILE A 199 15.56 -0.45 0.85
N ASP A 200 16.30 -1.21 1.65
CA ASP A 200 17.42 -2.04 1.18
C ASP A 200 16.91 -3.38 0.63
N VAL A 201 15.95 -4.00 1.33
CA VAL A 201 15.38 -5.31 0.96
C VAL A 201 13.91 -5.17 0.64
N ILE A 202 13.54 -5.54 -0.58
CA ILE A 202 12.15 -5.63 -1.01
C ILE A 202 11.75 -7.10 -1.14
N LEU A 203 10.77 -7.50 -0.34
CA LEU A 203 10.18 -8.83 -0.34
C LEU A 203 8.93 -8.84 -1.22
N LYS A 204 9.01 -9.48 -2.39
CA LYS A 204 7.86 -9.69 -3.27
C LYS A 204 6.86 -10.63 -2.59
N ASN A 205 5.60 -10.21 -2.48
CA ASN A 205 4.58 -10.98 -1.75
C ASN A 205 4.28 -12.34 -2.41
N GLU A 206 4.48 -12.43 -3.73
CA GLU A 206 4.25 -13.61 -4.56
C GLU A 206 5.26 -14.73 -4.26
N GLU A 207 6.47 -14.34 -3.86
CA GLU A 207 7.65 -15.19 -3.62
C GLU A 207 8.22 -14.93 -2.21
N LEU A 208 7.33 -14.64 -1.25
CA LEU A 208 7.73 -14.07 0.03
C LEU A 208 8.68 -14.97 0.82
N HIS A 209 8.45 -16.28 0.82
CA HIS A 209 9.29 -17.22 1.57
C HIS A 209 10.67 -17.35 0.93
N GLU A 210 10.71 -17.39 -0.40
CA GLU A 210 11.92 -17.45 -1.22
C GLU A 210 12.77 -16.19 -1.00
N HIS A 211 12.16 -15.01 -1.10
CA HIS A 211 12.86 -13.73 -0.88
C HIS A 211 13.36 -13.60 0.56
N LEU A 212 12.61 -14.08 1.56
CA LEU A 212 13.09 -14.12 2.94
C LEU A 212 14.34 -15.01 3.08
N LEU A 213 14.33 -16.20 2.47
CA LEU A 213 15.47 -17.13 2.50
C LEU A 213 16.71 -16.60 1.79
N GLU A 214 16.54 -15.89 0.67
CA GLU A 214 17.63 -15.28 -0.07
C GLU A 214 18.27 -14.13 0.70
N ASN A 215 17.47 -13.39 1.46
CA ASN A 215 17.91 -12.24 2.25
C ASN A 215 18.24 -12.59 3.71
N SER A 216 18.26 -13.87 4.10
CA SER A 216 18.55 -14.31 5.48
C SER A 216 19.83 -13.70 6.06
N PRO A 217 20.95 -13.56 5.30
CA PRO A 217 22.17 -12.95 5.84
C PRO A 217 21.97 -11.49 6.26
N GLN A 218 21.16 -10.72 5.52
CA GLN A 218 20.85 -9.32 5.84
C GLN A 218 19.90 -9.20 7.04
N LEU A 219 19.08 -10.24 7.27
CA LEU A 219 18.25 -10.36 8.49
C LEU A 219 19.08 -10.80 9.71
N GLY A 220 20.35 -11.16 9.49
CA GLY A 220 21.26 -11.64 10.53
C GLY A 220 20.86 -13.00 11.10
N ILE A 221 20.30 -13.87 10.27
CA ILE A 221 19.89 -15.24 10.61
C ILE A 221 20.45 -16.23 9.58
N ASP A 222 20.87 -17.41 10.05
CA ASP A 222 21.28 -18.48 9.18
C ASP A 222 20.13 -18.95 8.26
N LYS A 223 20.47 -19.34 7.03
CA LYS A 223 19.47 -19.72 6.03
C LYS A 223 18.71 -20.98 6.41
N TRP A 224 19.37 -21.96 7.03
CA TRP A 224 18.73 -23.20 7.48
C TRP A 224 17.80 -22.93 8.67
N GLU A 225 18.24 -22.10 9.60
CA GLU A 225 17.40 -21.66 10.73
C GLU A 225 16.15 -20.92 10.26
N LEU A 226 16.29 -19.96 9.34
CA LEU A 226 15.14 -19.26 8.76
C LEU A 226 14.22 -20.22 8.00
N LYS A 227 14.77 -21.20 7.28
CA LYS A 227 13.99 -22.25 6.60
C LYS A 227 13.15 -23.04 7.60
N ASN A 228 13.70 -23.39 8.76
CA ASN A 228 12.94 -24.08 9.81
C ASN A 228 11.80 -23.23 10.37
N ILE A 229 12.04 -21.93 10.59
CA ILE A 229 10.98 -20.99 10.98
C ILE A 229 9.86 -21.01 9.93
N LEU A 230 10.23 -20.86 8.66
CA LEU A 230 9.28 -20.79 7.54
C LEU A 230 8.43 -22.07 7.40
N ASN A 231 8.98 -23.25 7.72
CA ASN A 231 8.22 -24.51 7.73
C ASN A 231 7.05 -24.50 8.74
N GLY A 232 7.14 -23.69 9.80
CA GLY A 232 6.06 -23.49 10.77
C GLY A 232 4.96 -22.53 10.29
N PHE A 233 5.15 -21.87 9.16
CA PHE A 233 4.17 -20.96 8.57
C PHE A 233 3.60 -21.58 7.30
N HIS A 234 2.28 -21.56 7.17
CA HIS A 234 1.67 -21.82 5.87
C HIS A 234 2.21 -20.82 4.85
N ARG A 235 2.66 -21.31 3.69
CA ARG A 235 2.88 -20.42 2.54
C ARG A 235 1.57 -19.68 2.31
N ASN A 236 1.65 -18.37 2.09
CA ASN A 236 0.49 -17.64 1.62
C ASN A 236 0.11 -18.27 0.27
N THR A 237 -0.94 -19.10 0.26
CA THR A 237 -1.40 -19.93 -0.86
C THR A 237 -2.02 -19.13 -2.01
N ASN A 238 -1.70 -17.83 -2.10
CA ASN A 238 -2.04 -17.01 -3.25
C ASN A 238 -1.09 -17.22 -4.44
N SER A 239 -0.08 -18.10 -4.32
CA SER A 239 0.76 -18.54 -5.44
C SER A 239 0.01 -19.34 -6.52
N SER A 240 -1.30 -19.56 -6.35
CA SER A 240 -2.21 -20.10 -7.38
C SER A 240 -3.14 -19.03 -7.98
N GLY A 241 -2.82 -17.74 -7.80
CA GLY A 241 -3.68 -16.59 -8.10
C GLY A 241 -3.82 -16.26 -9.59
N TRP A 242 -2.84 -16.62 -10.42
CA TRP A 242 -2.80 -16.20 -11.83
C TRP A 242 -4.10 -16.47 -12.61
N SER A 243 -4.70 -17.66 -12.46
CA SER A 243 -5.97 -17.98 -13.13
C SER A 243 -7.20 -17.28 -12.52
N LYS A 244 -7.12 -16.88 -11.25
CA LYS A 244 -8.18 -16.13 -10.55
C LYS A 244 -8.10 -14.63 -10.77
N ASP A 245 -6.96 -14.10 -11.21
CA ASP A 245 -6.78 -12.67 -11.45
C ASP A 245 -7.23 -12.28 -12.86
N LEU A 246 -7.05 -13.17 -13.84
CA LEU A 246 -7.56 -12.99 -15.21
C LEU A 246 -9.08 -12.78 -15.27
N LYS A 247 -9.85 -13.38 -14.35
CA LYS A 247 -11.31 -13.15 -14.33
C LYS A 247 -11.69 -11.72 -13.89
N PHE A 248 -10.83 -11.02 -13.15
CA PHE A 248 -11.14 -9.70 -12.60
C PHE A 248 -10.79 -8.56 -13.55
N TYR A 249 -9.76 -8.72 -14.37
CA TYR A 249 -9.34 -7.71 -15.33
C TYR A 249 -9.97 -7.95 -16.70
N ASP A 250 -10.16 -6.87 -17.44
CA ASP A 250 -10.26 -6.84 -18.89
C ASP A 250 -9.09 -5.99 -19.42
N LEU A 251 -8.95 -5.89 -20.74
CA LEU A 251 -7.84 -5.14 -21.33
C LEU A 251 -7.81 -3.66 -20.87
N GLU A 252 -8.97 -3.02 -20.73
CA GLU A 252 -9.07 -1.62 -20.30
C GLU A 252 -8.56 -1.43 -18.88
N THR A 253 -9.09 -2.20 -17.92
CA THR A 253 -8.69 -2.09 -16.51
C THR A 253 -7.27 -2.59 -16.26
N TYR A 254 -6.80 -3.54 -17.07
CA TYR A 254 -5.43 -3.98 -17.09
C TYR A 254 -4.47 -2.84 -17.45
N GLU A 255 -4.70 -2.19 -18.60
CA GLU A 255 -3.88 -1.06 -19.07
C GLU A 255 -4.00 0.14 -18.13
N LEU A 256 -5.16 0.35 -17.50
CA LEU A 256 -5.33 1.39 -16.49
C LEU A 256 -4.35 1.20 -15.31
N VAL A 257 -4.26 0.00 -14.75
CA VAL A 257 -3.29 -0.30 -13.67
C VAL A 257 -1.86 -0.15 -14.17
N LYS A 258 -1.57 -0.68 -15.37
CA LYS A 258 -0.25 -0.60 -15.99
C LYS A 258 0.24 0.85 -16.10
N ASN A 259 -0.63 1.74 -16.54
CA ASN A 259 -0.33 3.16 -16.73
C ASN A 259 -0.23 3.92 -15.41
N LYS A 260 -1.15 3.67 -14.46
CA LYS A 260 -1.21 4.39 -13.18
C LYS A 260 -0.14 3.92 -12.20
N GLU A 261 0.27 2.65 -12.26
CA GLU A 261 1.25 2.04 -11.36
C GLU A 261 2.61 1.79 -12.02
N ARG A 262 2.86 2.43 -13.17
CA ARG A 262 4.07 2.25 -14.00
C ARG A 262 5.38 2.37 -13.21
N LEU A 263 5.45 3.22 -12.18
CA LEU A 263 6.66 3.37 -11.35
C LEU A 263 7.02 2.05 -10.64
N ILE A 264 6.05 1.43 -9.96
CA ILE A 264 6.27 0.18 -9.24
C ILE A 264 6.51 -0.96 -10.22
N ILE A 265 5.72 -0.99 -11.30
CA ILE A 265 5.81 -2.03 -12.33
C ILE A 265 7.20 -2.05 -12.96
N GLN A 266 7.70 -0.90 -13.39
CA GLN A 266 9.03 -0.77 -13.99
C GLN A 266 10.13 -1.02 -12.96
N LYS A 267 10.01 -0.46 -11.75
CA LYS A 267 11.04 -0.59 -10.71
C LYS A 267 11.26 -2.02 -10.23
N TYR A 268 10.22 -2.86 -10.27
CA TYR A 268 10.27 -4.24 -9.76
C TYR A 268 10.04 -5.30 -10.84
N GLU A 269 10.06 -4.89 -12.10
CA GLU A 269 9.96 -5.77 -13.28
C GLU A 269 8.71 -6.65 -13.19
N TYR A 270 7.58 -6.06 -12.82
CA TYR A 270 6.32 -6.78 -12.84
C TYR A 270 5.82 -6.88 -14.27
N GLU A 271 5.69 -8.11 -14.74
CA GLU A 271 5.03 -8.43 -15.99
C GLU A 271 3.65 -9.00 -15.72
N TYR A 272 2.74 -8.73 -16.63
CA TYR A 272 1.43 -9.35 -16.65
C TYR A 272 1.16 -9.69 -18.10
N ASN A 273 1.27 -10.98 -18.39
CA ASN A 273 1.06 -11.53 -19.71
C ASN A 273 -0.44 -11.82 -19.84
N TYR A 274 -1.11 -11.01 -20.66
CA TYR A 274 -2.51 -11.20 -21.04
C TYR A 274 -2.62 -12.27 -22.13
#